data_AF-T2HP47-F1
#
_entry.id   AF-T2HP47-F1
#
_cell.length_a   1.000
_cell.length_b   1.000
_cell.length_c   1.000
_cell.angle_alpha   90.00
_cell.angle_beta   90.00
_cell.angle_gamma   90.00
#
_symmetry.space_group_name_H-M   'P 1'
#
loop_
_entity.id
_entity.type
_entity.pdbx_description
1 polymer ?
#
loop_
_entity_poly.entity_id
_entity_poly.type
_entity_poly.pdbx_seq_one_letter_code
_entity_poly.pdbx_strand_id
1 'polypeptide(L)'
;WESYEPIKKTSQLNLTPEQHGLPQRHVRLAIVVDHGMYTKYNRDLEKITTRVHEMVNNINQIYVPLNIAITLAALEVWSKKDLITVDAESATTLASFGEWREKFLKDHQNHDHAELLTATDLDGNTIGIAYVGGMCDPKYSVGVVQDHTTKVFVLAVTMTHE
;
A
#
# COMPACT_ATOMS: atom_id res chain seq x y z
N TRP A 1 -21.09 -16.17 -44.20
CA TRP A 1 -21.31 -15.36 -43.00
C TRP A 1 -20.70 -16.18 -41.89
N GLU A 2 -19.42 -15.93 -41.63
CA GLU A 2 -18.65 -16.66 -40.62
C GLU A 2 -19.15 -16.25 -39.24
N SER A 3 -19.56 -17.25 -38.46
CA SER A 3 -19.95 -17.07 -37.07
C SER A 3 -18.70 -16.72 -36.27
N TYR A 4 -18.62 -15.50 -35.76
CA TYR A 4 -17.60 -15.11 -34.79
C TYR A 4 -17.73 -16.02 -33.55
N GLU A 5 -16.74 -16.87 -33.32
CA GLU A 5 -16.58 -17.56 -32.03
C GLU A 5 -16.34 -16.51 -30.94
N PRO A 6 -16.94 -16.65 -29.74
CA PRO A 6 -16.64 -15.77 -28.63
C PRO A 6 -15.17 -15.94 -28.24
N ILE A 7 -14.45 -14.83 -28.15
CA ILE A 7 -13.08 -14.76 -27.65
C ILE A 7 -13.04 -15.52 -26.32
N LYS A 8 -12.29 -16.64 -26.30
CA LYS A 8 -12.02 -17.42 -25.08
C LYS A 8 -11.58 -16.47 -23.97
N LYS A 9 -12.36 -16.42 -22.89
CA LYS A 9 -11.99 -15.78 -21.61
C LYS A 9 -10.53 -16.10 -21.31
N THR A 10 -9.66 -15.14 -21.57
CA THR A 10 -8.23 -15.30 -21.35
C THR A 10 -7.94 -14.83 -19.92
N SER A 11 -7.11 -15.62 -19.23
CA SER A 11 -6.73 -15.56 -17.81
C SER A 11 -7.81 -15.91 -16.78
N GLN A 12 -8.32 -17.14 -16.84
CA GLN A 12 -8.32 -17.91 -15.60
C GLN A 12 -6.85 -18.10 -15.18
N LEU A 13 -6.35 -17.20 -14.33
CA LEU A 13 -5.21 -17.49 -13.49
C LEU A 13 -5.49 -18.85 -12.83
N ASN A 14 -4.53 -19.77 -12.86
CA ASN A 14 -4.67 -21.13 -12.32
C ASN A 14 -4.87 -21.06 -10.80
N LEU A 15 -6.09 -20.74 -10.40
CA LEU A 15 -6.51 -20.69 -9.01
C LEU A 15 -6.74 -22.12 -8.53
N THR A 16 -6.30 -22.43 -7.32
CA THR A 16 -6.56 -23.72 -6.69
C THR A 16 -8.05 -23.83 -6.31
N PRO A 17 -8.59 -25.05 -6.10
CA PRO A 17 -10.00 -25.24 -5.71
C PRO A 17 -10.43 -24.44 -4.46
N GLU A 18 -9.52 -24.21 -3.52
CA GLU A 18 -9.76 -23.38 -2.32
C GLU A 18 -9.97 -21.89 -2.66
N GLN A 19 -9.28 -21.40 -3.71
CA GLN A 19 -9.36 -20.01 -4.16
C GLN A 19 -10.64 -19.73 -4.95
N HIS A 20 -11.24 -20.77 -5.56
CA HIS A 20 -12.55 -20.68 -6.21
C HIS A 20 -13.73 -20.49 -5.23
N GLY A 21 -13.52 -20.73 -3.93
CA GLY A 21 -14.54 -20.57 -2.89
C GLY A 21 -14.55 -19.20 -2.19
N LEU A 22 -13.54 -18.35 -2.40
CA LEU A 22 -13.44 -17.06 -1.73
C LEU A 22 -14.35 -16.02 -2.42
N PRO A 23 -15.21 -15.28 -1.68
CA PRO A 23 -15.93 -14.16 -2.26
C PRO A 23 -14.94 -13.08 -2.69
N GLN A 24 -15.23 -12.41 -3.81
CA GLN A 24 -14.39 -11.33 -4.30
C GLN A 24 -14.41 -10.16 -3.32
N ARG A 25 -13.23 -9.65 -2.98
CA ARG A 25 -13.06 -8.48 -2.10
C ARG A 25 -12.23 -7.41 -2.80
N HIS A 26 -12.38 -6.19 -2.35
CA HIS A 26 -11.66 -5.05 -2.88
C HIS A 26 -11.05 -4.28 -1.72
N VAL A 27 -9.81 -3.84 -1.87
CA VAL A 27 -9.16 -2.93 -0.93
C VAL A 27 -8.74 -1.69 -1.70
N ARG A 28 -9.25 -0.55 -1.25
CA ARG A 28 -8.85 0.79 -1.69
C ARG A 28 -7.70 1.24 -0.83
N LEU A 29 -6.50 1.15 -1.39
CA LEU A 29 -5.25 1.47 -0.72
C LEU A 29 -4.95 2.97 -0.89
N ALA A 30 -4.68 3.64 0.22
CA ALA A 30 -4.06 4.96 0.22
C ALA A 30 -2.57 4.81 0.52
N ILE A 31 -1.73 5.44 -0.29
CA ILE A 31 -0.29 5.50 -0.03
C ILE A 31 0.07 6.92 0.37
N VAL A 32 0.77 7.04 1.48
CA VAL A 32 1.32 8.31 1.97
C VAL A 32 2.83 8.22 1.91
N VAL A 33 3.48 9.20 1.30
CA VAL A 33 4.94 9.30 1.18
C VAL A 33 5.41 10.44 2.07
N ASP A 34 6.24 10.12 3.05
CA ASP A 34 6.77 11.11 3.98
C ASP A 34 7.76 12.08 3.31
N HIS A 35 8.10 13.16 4.02
CA HIS A 35 9.00 14.20 3.55
C HIS A 35 10.43 13.69 3.37
N GLY A 36 10.86 12.74 4.22
CA GLY A 36 12.15 12.07 4.10
C GLY A 36 12.30 11.36 2.76
N MET A 37 11.30 10.56 2.38
CA MET A 37 11.25 9.85 1.11
C MET A 37 11.11 10.82 -0.07
N TYR A 38 10.27 11.85 0.05
CA TYR A 38 10.23 12.93 -0.95
C TYR A 38 11.61 13.52 -1.22
N THR A 39 12.38 13.78 -0.16
CA THR A 39 13.76 14.30 -0.26
C THR A 39 14.72 13.26 -0.83
N LYS A 40 14.64 11.99 -0.40
CA LYS A 40 15.45 10.86 -0.90
C LYS A 40 15.36 10.70 -2.41
N TYR A 41 14.18 10.92 -2.98
CA TYR A 41 13.94 10.84 -4.42
C TYR A 41 14.14 12.19 -5.14
N ASN A 42 15.03 13.05 -4.62
CA ASN A 42 15.38 14.35 -5.22
C ASN A 42 14.17 15.26 -5.44
N ARG A 43 13.12 15.13 -4.63
CA ARG A 43 11.88 15.90 -4.75
C ARG A 43 11.17 15.70 -6.09
N ASP A 44 11.42 14.57 -6.73
CA ASP A 44 10.86 14.21 -8.02
C ASP A 44 9.53 13.46 -7.82
N LEU A 45 8.43 14.20 -7.95
CA LEU A 45 7.08 13.65 -7.81
C LEU A 45 6.75 12.60 -8.88
N GLU A 46 7.28 12.74 -10.09
CA GLU A 46 7.01 11.79 -11.18
C GLU A 46 7.68 10.45 -10.88
N LYS A 47 8.93 10.49 -10.39
CA LYS A 47 9.67 9.31 -9.97
C LYS A 47 8.99 8.60 -8.80
N ILE A 48 8.54 9.35 -7.78
CA ILE A 48 7.81 8.79 -6.63
C ILE A 48 6.50 8.17 -7.09
N THR A 49 5.73 8.88 -7.91
CA THR A 49 4.45 8.41 -8.45
C THR A 49 4.62 7.12 -9.23
N THR A 50 5.60 7.06 -10.15
CA THR A 50 5.90 5.86 -10.93
C THR A 50 6.25 4.68 -10.03
N ARG A 51 7.12 4.90 -9.04
CA ARG A 51 7.53 3.87 -8.09
C ARG A 51 6.33 3.32 -7.30
N VAL A 52 5.43 4.18 -6.81
CA VAL A 52 4.22 3.77 -6.09
C VAL A 52 3.29 2.96 -6.99
N HIS A 53 3.07 3.37 -8.24
CA HIS A 53 2.24 2.59 -9.17
C HIS A 53 2.83 1.21 -9.44
N GLU A 54 4.15 1.11 -9.61
CA GLU A 54 4.83 -0.18 -9.74
C GLU A 54 4.68 -1.04 -8.49
N MET A 55 4.76 -0.47 -7.28
CA MET A 55 4.49 -1.20 -6.03
C MET A 55 3.06 -1.74 -6.01
N VAL A 56 2.05 -0.89 -6.24
CA VAL A 56 0.63 -1.29 -6.20
C VAL A 56 0.32 -2.35 -7.24
N ASN A 57 0.91 -2.27 -8.43
CA ASN A 57 0.77 -3.31 -9.45
C ASN A 57 1.29 -4.67 -8.96
N ASN A 58 2.44 -4.70 -8.29
CA ASN A 58 2.97 -5.93 -7.68
C ASN A 58 2.07 -6.43 -6.55
N ILE A 59 1.64 -5.55 -5.64
CA ILE A 59 0.73 -5.88 -4.53
C ILE A 59 -0.56 -6.51 -5.08
N ASN A 60 -1.17 -5.91 -6.10
CA ASN A 60 -2.37 -6.45 -6.72
C ASN A 60 -2.15 -7.88 -7.28
N GLN A 61 -1.00 -8.16 -7.91
CA GLN A 61 -0.68 -9.51 -8.38
C GLN A 61 -0.50 -10.51 -7.23
N ILE A 62 0.10 -10.09 -6.11
CA ILE A 62 0.29 -10.95 -4.93
C ILE A 62 -1.06 -11.33 -4.30
N TYR A 63 -2.05 -10.46 -4.34
CA TYR A 63 -3.38 -10.69 -3.77
C TYR A 63 -4.38 -11.43 -4.68
N VAL A 64 -4.09 -11.60 -5.97
CA VAL A 64 -4.93 -12.38 -6.92
C VAL A 64 -5.33 -13.75 -6.37
N PRO A 65 -4.43 -14.57 -5.81
CA PRO A 65 -4.77 -15.90 -5.34
C PRO A 65 -5.73 -15.88 -4.13
N LEU A 66 -5.89 -14.74 -3.45
CA LEU A 66 -6.84 -14.53 -2.35
C LEU A 66 -8.20 -13.96 -2.82
N ASN A 67 -8.39 -13.77 -4.13
CA ASN A 67 -9.55 -13.11 -4.72
C ASN A 67 -9.79 -11.69 -4.15
N ILE A 68 -8.69 -10.97 -3.87
CA ILE A 68 -8.69 -9.59 -3.41
C ILE A 68 -8.13 -8.71 -4.52
N ALA A 69 -8.89 -7.73 -4.97
CA ALA A 69 -8.44 -6.71 -5.91
C ALA A 69 -7.96 -5.47 -5.16
N ILE A 70 -6.75 -5.01 -5.46
CA ILE A 70 -6.15 -3.83 -4.86
C ILE A 70 -6.26 -2.67 -5.83
N THR A 71 -6.70 -1.51 -5.33
CA THR A 71 -6.80 -0.28 -6.10
C THR A 71 -6.10 0.85 -5.37
N LEU A 72 -5.27 1.63 -6.07
CA LEU A 72 -4.71 2.87 -5.51
C LEU A 72 -5.80 3.94 -5.50
N ALA A 73 -6.39 4.18 -4.34
CA ALA A 73 -7.43 5.19 -4.17
C ALA A 73 -6.86 6.58 -3.95
N ALA A 74 -5.70 6.67 -3.28
CA ALA A 74 -5.05 7.92 -2.94
C ALA A 74 -3.52 7.78 -2.99
N LEU A 75 -2.84 8.80 -3.49
CA LEU A 75 -1.41 9.01 -3.27
C LEU A 75 -1.22 10.41 -2.70
N GLU A 76 -0.77 10.50 -1.45
CA GLU A 76 -0.42 11.76 -0.80
C GLU A 76 1.09 11.83 -0.59
N VAL A 77 1.70 12.95 -0.97
CA VAL A 77 3.15 13.19 -0.77
C VAL A 77 3.33 14.42 0.10
N TRP A 78 3.99 14.24 1.24
CA TRP A 78 4.30 15.32 2.20
C TRP A 78 5.48 16.17 1.72
N SER A 79 5.28 16.88 0.61
CA SER A 79 6.32 17.64 -0.10
C SER A 79 6.87 18.85 0.66
N LYS A 80 6.14 19.39 1.63
CA LYS A 80 6.55 20.56 2.42
C LYS A 80 7.21 20.20 3.75
N LYS A 81 6.62 19.25 4.47
CA LYS A 81 7.05 18.71 5.76
C LYS A 81 6.16 17.53 6.11
N ASP A 82 6.61 16.70 7.05
CA ASP A 82 5.76 15.66 7.62
C ASP A 82 4.56 16.24 8.37
N LEU A 83 3.42 15.55 8.27
CA LEU A 83 2.19 15.92 8.97
C LEU A 83 2.03 15.19 10.32
N ILE A 84 2.94 14.27 10.61
CA ILE A 84 3.13 13.60 11.91
C ILE A 84 4.62 13.62 12.26
N THR A 85 4.96 13.25 13.49
CA THR A 85 6.35 12.89 13.82
C THR A 85 6.62 11.48 13.30
N VAL A 86 7.59 11.34 12.41
CA VAL A 86 8.11 10.04 11.95
C VAL A 86 9.36 9.72 12.77
N ASP A 87 9.22 8.78 13.70
CA ASP A 87 10.26 8.31 14.61
C ASP A 87 10.88 6.98 14.13
N ALA A 88 12.12 6.71 14.55
CA ALA A 88 12.77 5.41 14.32
C ALA A 88 12.06 4.28 15.08
N GLU A 89 11.43 4.59 16.22
CA GLU A 89 10.54 3.66 16.90
C GLU A 89 9.25 3.48 16.09
N SER A 90 9.18 2.38 15.34
CA SER A 90 8.12 2.09 14.37
C SER A 90 6.71 2.10 14.99
N ALA A 91 6.55 1.62 16.23
CA ALA A 91 5.26 1.59 16.92
C ALA A 91 4.72 2.99 17.23
N THR A 92 5.60 3.94 17.57
CA THR A 92 5.25 5.34 17.81
C THR A 92 4.83 6.03 16.51
N THR A 93 5.54 5.77 15.42
CA THR A 93 5.16 6.25 14.07
C THR A 93 3.82 5.66 13.63
N LEU A 94 3.61 4.35 13.80
CA LEU A 94 2.36 3.66 13.43
C LEU A 94 1.16 4.24 14.18
N ALA A 95 1.29 4.45 15.50
CA ALA A 95 0.23 5.03 16.32
C ALA A 95 -0.10 6.46 15.86
N SER A 96 0.92 7.29 15.62
CA SER A 96 0.76 8.67 15.15
C SER A 96 0.12 8.72 13.76
N PHE A 97 0.51 7.82 12.86
CA PHE A 97 -0.06 7.72 11.52
C PHE A 97 -1.52 7.29 11.53
N GLY A 98 -1.88 6.30 12.36
CA GLY A 98 -3.27 5.90 12.56
C GLY A 98 -4.16 7.03 13.07
N GLU A 99 -3.68 7.82 14.03
CA GLU A 99 -4.40 9.00 14.52
C GLU A 99 -4.56 10.10 13.46
N TRP A 100 -3.53 10.33 12.66
CA TRP A 100 -3.60 11.28 11.57
C TRP A 100 -4.57 10.82 10.47
N ARG A 101 -4.56 9.54 10.11
CA ARG A 101 -5.49 8.96 9.14
C ARG A 101 -6.95 9.13 9.58
N GLU A 102 -7.24 8.79 10.84
CA GLU A 102 -8.58 8.87 11.41
C GLU A 102 -9.12 10.31 11.38
N LYS A 103 -8.27 11.29 11.74
CA LYS A 103 -8.66 12.70 11.88
C LYS A 103 -8.67 13.47 10.57
N PHE A 104 -7.81 13.12 9.62
CA PHE A 104 -7.56 13.97 8.44
C PHE A 104 -7.77 13.20 7.13
N LEU A 105 -7.09 12.07 6.91
CA LEU A 105 -7.09 11.44 5.59
C LEU A 105 -8.47 10.89 5.21
N LYS A 106 -9.19 10.29 6.17
CA LYS A 106 -10.51 9.68 5.94
C LYS A 106 -11.55 10.65 5.39
N ASP A 107 -11.50 11.90 5.83
CA ASP A 107 -12.45 12.94 5.40
C ASP A 107 -12.15 13.49 4.00
N HIS A 108 -10.89 13.38 3.56
CA HIS A 108 -10.45 13.90 2.27
C HIS A 108 -10.56 12.87 1.15
N GLN A 109 -10.25 11.59 1.42
CA GLN A 109 -10.28 10.53 0.42
C GLN A 109 -10.87 9.25 0.99
N ASN A 110 -11.83 8.64 0.27
CA ASN A 110 -12.47 7.41 0.71
C ASN A 110 -11.57 6.19 0.38
N HIS A 111 -11.00 5.56 1.39
CA HIS A 111 -10.08 4.43 1.29
C HIS A 111 -10.32 3.44 2.44
N ASP A 112 -9.85 2.20 2.29
CA ASP A 112 -10.09 1.11 3.24
C ASP A 112 -8.88 0.89 4.16
N HIS A 113 -7.67 0.99 3.59
CA HIS A 113 -6.38 0.81 4.25
C HIS A 113 -5.40 1.89 3.80
N ALA A 114 -4.47 2.31 4.67
CA ALA A 114 -3.42 3.25 4.28
C ALA A 114 -2.03 2.79 4.73
N GLU A 115 -1.03 2.97 3.87
CA GLU A 115 0.37 2.72 4.22
C GLU A 115 1.21 3.98 4.12
N LEU A 116 2.04 4.21 5.13
CA LEU A 116 3.07 5.25 5.14
C LEU A 116 4.39 4.66 4.64
N LEU A 117 4.91 5.20 3.54
CA LEU A 117 6.26 4.94 3.07
C LEU A 117 7.21 6.00 3.62
N THR A 118 8.27 5.55 4.31
CA THR A 118 9.24 6.42 4.96
C THR A 118 10.68 6.13 4.54
N ALA A 119 11.51 7.17 4.46
CA ALA A 119 12.96 7.02 4.35
C ALA A 119 13.68 6.94 5.70
N THR A 120 12.97 7.08 6.81
CA THR A 120 13.51 6.92 8.16
C THR A 120 13.99 5.48 8.34
N ASP A 121 15.19 5.34 8.90
CA ASP A 121 15.73 4.05 9.30
C ASP A 121 15.06 3.64 10.61
N LEU A 122 14.24 2.58 10.58
CA LEU A 122 13.51 2.13 11.75
C LEU A 122 14.41 1.31 12.67
N ASP A 123 14.16 1.37 13.96
CA ASP A 123 15.04 0.76 14.97
C ASP A 123 15.17 -0.76 14.80
N GLY A 124 16.40 -1.24 15.00
CA GLY A 124 16.74 -2.66 14.94
C GLY A 124 16.75 -3.21 13.51
N ASN A 125 16.01 -4.29 13.28
CA ASN A 125 15.86 -4.92 11.96
C ASN A 125 14.45 -4.69 11.39
N THR A 126 13.75 -3.68 11.89
CA THR A 126 12.37 -3.38 11.48
C THR A 126 12.38 -2.75 10.10
N ILE A 127 11.59 -3.29 9.18
CA ILE A 127 11.41 -2.71 7.84
C ILE A 127 9.94 -2.38 7.53
N GLY A 128 9.04 -2.79 8.40
CA GLY A 128 7.60 -2.60 8.32
C GLY A 128 6.93 -2.88 9.67
N ILE A 129 5.77 -2.28 9.89
CA ILE A 129 4.87 -2.60 11.00
C ILE A 129 3.41 -2.23 10.65
N ALA A 130 2.46 -3.08 11.03
CA ALA A 130 1.03 -2.79 10.98
C ALA A 130 0.25 -3.38 12.17
N TYR A 131 -1.00 -2.95 12.34
CA TYR A 131 -1.92 -3.55 13.30
C TYR A 131 -2.57 -4.82 12.73
N VAL A 132 -2.39 -5.95 13.42
CA VAL A 132 -3.05 -7.21 13.06
C VAL A 132 -4.57 -7.08 13.19
N GLY A 133 -5.28 -7.43 12.11
CA GLY A 133 -6.75 -7.41 12.10
C GLY A 133 -7.38 -6.01 12.04
N GLY A 134 -6.59 -4.97 11.72
CA GLY A 134 -7.07 -3.59 11.65
C GLY A 134 -7.82 -3.21 10.37
N MET A 135 -8.00 -4.12 9.40
CA MET A 135 -8.62 -3.83 8.10
C MET A 135 -9.98 -3.12 8.25
N CYS A 136 -10.16 -2.01 7.52
CA CYS A 136 -11.34 -1.12 7.55
C CYS A 136 -11.57 -0.32 8.85
N ASP A 137 -10.83 -0.56 9.93
CA ASP A 137 -10.92 0.27 11.13
C ASP A 137 -10.43 1.70 10.83
N PRO A 138 -11.11 2.78 11.28
CA PRO A 138 -10.71 4.16 10.98
C PRO A 138 -9.32 4.57 11.47
N LYS A 139 -8.83 4.00 12.57
CA LYS A 139 -7.52 4.30 13.17
C LYS A 139 -6.51 3.20 12.91
N TYR A 140 -6.94 1.94 12.98
CA TYR A 140 -6.03 0.78 12.97
C TYR A 140 -5.82 0.16 11.60
N SER A 141 -6.54 0.58 10.54
CA SER A 141 -6.26 0.12 9.18
C SER A 141 -5.08 0.88 8.55
N VAL A 142 -3.91 0.72 9.17
CA VAL A 142 -2.67 1.37 8.76
C VAL A 142 -1.45 0.46 8.86
N GLY A 143 -0.47 0.73 7.99
CA GLY A 143 0.89 0.20 8.07
C GLY A 143 1.94 1.29 7.87
N VAL A 144 3.15 1.05 8.34
CA VAL A 144 4.35 1.89 8.10
C VAL A 144 5.42 1.00 7.51
N VAL A 145 6.00 1.40 6.38
CA VAL A 145 7.03 0.63 5.67
C VAL A 145 8.22 1.53 5.36
N GLN A 146 9.42 1.07 5.73
CA GLN A 146 10.67 1.71 5.38
C GLN A 146 10.99 1.43 3.91
N ASP A 147 11.39 2.45 3.14
CA ASP A 147 11.90 2.31 1.77
C ASP A 147 13.33 1.74 1.77
N HIS A 148 13.49 0.51 2.27
CA HIS A 148 14.78 -0.13 2.60
C HIS A 148 15.58 -0.63 1.38
N THR A 149 14.99 -0.62 0.18
CA THR A 149 15.62 -1.19 -1.02
C THR A 149 15.17 -0.48 -2.29
N THR A 150 16.05 -0.38 -3.29
CA THR A 150 15.69 0.18 -4.59
C THR A 150 14.81 -0.77 -5.42
N LYS A 151 14.80 -2.07 -5.09
CA LYS A 151 14.03 -3.10 -5.79
C LYS A 151 12.55 -3.00 -5.42
N VAL A 152 11.73 -2.46 -6.34
CA VAL A 152 10.30 -2.21 -6.12
C VAL A 152 9.53 -3.46 -5.68
N PHE A 153 9.82 -4.61 -6.30
CA PHE A 153 9.17 -5.88 -5.93
C PHE A 153 9.40 -6.26 -4.46
N VAL A 154 10.62 -6.08 -3.95
CA VAL A 154 10.94 -6.44 -2.56
C VAL A 154 10.20 -5.53 -1.58
N LEU A 155 10.08 -4.24 -1.92
CA LEU A 155 9.29 -3.32 -1.10
C LEU A 155 7.80 -3.64 -1.15
N ALA A 156 7.26 -3.96 -2.33
CA ALA A 156 5.87 -4.39 -2.48
C ALA A 156 5.55 -5.66 -1.66
N VAL A 157 6.50 -6.58 -1.52
CA VAL A 157 6.38 -7.75 -0.64
C VAL A 157 6.33 -7.33 0.84
N THR A 158 7.16 -6.36 1.27
CA THR A 158 7.06 -5.81 2.63
C THR A 158 5.70 -5.16 2.87
N MET A 159 5.22 -4.32 1.95
CA MET A 159 3.89 -3.71 2.04
C MET A 159 2.77 -4.76 2.11
N THR A 160 2.86 -5.83 1.32
CA THR A 160 1.86 -6.92 1.34
C THR A 160 1.92 -7.78 2.61
N HIS A 161 3.07 -7.78 3.31
CA HIS A 161 3.25 -8.52 4.55
C HIS A 161 2.58 -7.83 5.73
N GLU A 162 2.67 -6.49 5.78
CA GLU A 162 1.98 -5.66 6.76
C GLU A 162 0.44 -5.68 6.58
#